data_AF-H3ADE1-F1
#
_entry.id   AF-H3ADE1-F1
#
_cell.length_a   1.000
_cell.length_b   1.000
_cell.length_c   1.000
_cell.angle_alpha   90.00
_cell.angle_beta   90.00
_cell.angle_gamma   90.00
#
_symmetry.space_group_name_H-M   'P 1'
#
loop_
_entity.id
_entity.type
_entity.pdbx_description
1 polymer ?
#
loop_
_entity_poly.entity_id
_entity_poly.type
_entity_poly.pdbx_seq_one_letter_code
_entity_poly.pdbx_strand_id
1 'polypeptide(L)'
;ESMGQNFDFDKADPATWPQVTDPVCCFLVENGPVVNLEQDFSPSECKGRQVLKSWFFVKAPNGELCQQSWLMYSLTLASLFCFTCLPFEPNSSSSFVNRKTGFTNFFHFSKRACQHEHSKEHTLRGSDEKLDSSHNGNFWGLVELLARYDSVLQVHVEAIKAGTTKVMYLSNRIQNEFIGRIARRIQQTIFDKVSKDGAKVVESFVDFIDIHTKTELKSEADSLQMNISEFLFLVLAEMWYTILSKINIVSKKLQSPDLDIQMARGLLGGLRDALSELRSFGFVACKEAAASQAEVLGISMQFKEKQSQRRKVMPGEVAKDKRSSDPEKVFKCEVFNPVLDTVLTQLDNRMRKYDGVGESFGFLTGGKLKSLSSEDLKRHAQNLASSYPEDLNSESFENEIELFASFCTRIFKDDLETKAPIDLLSYTHKRSLDASFPNAETALRIFCCLPVTMAANER
;
A
#
# COMPACT_ATOMS: atom_id res chain seq x y z
N GLU A 1 5.83 -30.19 -9.37
CA GLU A 1 6.03 -30.63 -10.76
C GLU A 1 4.76 -30.31 -11.53
N SER A 2 4.81 -29.47 -12.56
CA SER A 2 3.63 -29.17 -13.38
C SER A 2 3.28 -30.42 -14.19
N MET A 3 2.13 -31.02 -13.90
CA MET A 3 1.60 -32.14 -14.69
C MET A 3 1.19 -31.61 -16.07
N GLY A 4 2.12 -31.68 -17.04
CA GLY A 4 1.83 -31.54 -18.45
C GLY A 4 1.04 -32.74 -18.96
N GLN A 5 -0.22 -32.87 -18.55
CA GLN A 5 -1.19 -33.72 -19.26
C GLN A 5 -1.84 -32.86 -20.34
N ASN A 6 -1.60 -33.22 -21.60
CA ASN A 6 -2.21 -32.53 -22.73
C ASN A 6 -3.63 -33.08 -22.87
N PHE A 7 -4.62 -32.34 -22.38
CA PHE A 7 -6.01 -32.70 -22.52
C PHE A 7 -6.54 -32.24 -23.89
N ASP A 8 -7.05 -33.19 -24.69
CA ASP A 8 -7.59 -32.96 -26.03
C ASP A 8 -9.10 -32.69 -25.97
N PHE A 9 -9.48 -31.52 -25.45
CA PHE A 9 -10.86 -31.02 -25.48
C PHE A 9 -10.90 -29.49 -25.57
N ASP A 10 -11.99 -28.93 -26.07
CA ASP A 10 -12.14 -27.48 -26.21
C ASP A 10 -12.39 -26.83 -24.83
N LYS A 11 -11.41 -26.04 -24.36
CA LYS A 11 -11.52 -25.33 -23.08
C LYS A 11 -12.60 -24.23 -23.12
N ALA A 12 -12.90 -23.68 -24.30
CA ALA A 12 -13.91 -22.64 -24.48
C ALA A 12 -15.34 -23.21 -24.55
N ASP A 13 -15.50 -24.50 -24.84
CA ASP A 13 -16.82 -25.16 -24.90
C ASP A 13 -17.04 -26.12 -23.72
N PRO A 14 -17.76 -25.69 -22.66
CA PRO A 14 -18.00 -26.51 -21.48
C PRO A 14 -18.81 -27.79 -21.71
N ALA A 15 -19.52 -27.91 -22.83
CA ALA A 15 -20.23 -29.15 -23.16
C ALA A 15 -19.30 -30.26 -23.65
N THR A 16 -18.11 -29.90 -24.15
CA THR A 16 -17.11 -30.86 -24.65
C THR A 16 -16.20 -31.39 -23.55
N TRP A 17 -16.28 -30.82 -22.35
CA TRP A 17 -15.43 -31.21 -21.24
C TRP A 17 -15.69 -32.66 -20.83
N PRO A 18 -14.64 -33.49 -20.66
CA PRO A 18 -14.77 -34.86 -20.21
C PRO A 18 -15.35 -34.91 -18.79
N GLN A 19 -15.60 -36.13 -18.30
CA GLN A 19 -15.94 -36.31 -16.89
C GLN A 19 -14.87 -35.60 -16.04
N VAL A 20 -15.30 -34.66 -15.18
CA VAL A 20 -14.35 -33.84 -14.43
C VAL A 20 -13.73 -34.69 -13.34
N THR A 21 -12.56 -35.23 -13.66
CA THR A 21 -11.61 -35.83 -12.72
C THR A 21 -10.69 -34.75 -12.15
N ASP A 22 -10.06 -34.98 -11.01
CA ASP A 22 -9.17 -34.00 -10.36
C ASP A 22 -8.12 -33.36 -11.30
N PRO A 23 -7.43 -34.10 -12.20
CA PRO A 23 -6.48 -33.49 -13.13
C PRO A 23 -7.11 -32.48 -14.10
N VAL A 24 -8.34 -32.75 -14.54
CA VAL A 24 -9.14 -31.87 -15.41
C VAL A 24 -9.59 -30.64 -14.62
N CYS A 25 -10.01 -30.81 -13.36
CA CYS A 25 -10.31 -29.71 -12.44
C CYS A 25 -9.12 -28.75 -12.29
N CYS A 26 -7.94 -29.27 -11.93
CA CYS A 26 -6.73 -28.49 -11.77
C CYS A 26 -6.40 -27.72 -13.05
N PHE A 27 -6.43 -28.40 -14.20
CA PHE A 27 -6.16 -27.80 -15.49
C PHE A 27 -7.13 -26.66 -15.85
N LEU A 28 -8.44 -26.84 -15.61
CA LEU A 28 -9.44 -25.81 -15.86
C LEU A 28 -9.24 -24.59 -14.95
N VAL A 29 -8.99 -24.81 -13.66
CA VAL A 29 -8.75 -23.73 -12.68
C VAL A 29 -7.49 -22.94 -13.01
N GLU A 30 -6.41 -23.60 -13.43
CA GLU A 30 -5.15 -22.95 -13.82
C GLU A 30 -5.29 -22.05 -15.06
N ASN A 31 -6.14 -22.45 -16.02
CA ASN A 31 -6.33 -21.71 -17.27
C ASN A 31 -7.47 -20.67 -17.19
N GLY A 32 -8.38 -20.82 -16.22
CA GLY A 32 -9.54 -19.94 -16.06
C GLY A 32 -10.61 -20.13 -17.15
N PRO A 33 -11.73 -19.39 -17.04
CA PRO A 33 -12.80 -19.41 -18.03
C PRO A 33 -12.35 -18.75 -19.33
N VAL A 34 -12.54 -19.43 -20.45
CA VAL A 34 -12.33 -18.86 -21.79
C VAL A 34 -13.68 -18.50 -22.38
N VAL A 35 -13.97 -17.21 -22.49
CA VAL A 35 -15.23 -16.72 -23.07
C VAL A 35 -14.94 -16.02 -24.40
N ASN A 36 -15.34 -16.63 -25.51
CA ASN A 36 -15.27 -16.00 -26.81
C ASN A 36 -16.51 -15.11 -27.04
N LEU A 37 -16.35 -13.79 -26.94
CA LEU A 37 -17.45 -12.83 -27.14
C LEU A 37 -17.71 -12.48 -28.60
N GLU A 38 -16.85 -12.91 -29.53
CA GLU A 38 -17.02 -12.69 -30.97
C GLU A 38 -17.68 -13.88 -31.67
N GLN A 39 -18.05 -14.92 -30.93
CA GLN A 39 -18.78 -16.06 -31.47
C GLN A 39 -20.24 -15.72 -31.80
N ASP A 40 -20.82 -16.49 -32.72
CA ASP A 40 -22.21 -16.33 -33.11
C ASP A 40 -23.15 -16.85 -32.02
N PHE A 41 -23.89 -15.93 -31.39
CA PHE A 41 -24.91 -16.22 -30.38
C PHE A 41 -26.30 -16.46 -30.98
N SER A 42 -26.38 -16.68 -32.29
CA SER A 42 -27.62 -17.02 -32.98
C SER A 42 -28.26 -18.27 -32.36
N PRO A 43 -29.59 -18.30 -32.23
CA PRO A 43 -30.25 -19.33 -31.44
C PRO A 43 -30.20 -20.67 -32.18
N SER A 44 -29.85 -21.75 -31.47
CA SER A 44 -30.35 -23.08 -31.84
C SER A 44 -31.88 -23.03 -31.89
N GLU A 45 -32.49 -23.79 -32.81
CA GLU A 45 -33.87 -23.72 -33.31
C GLU A 45 -35.01 -23.69 -32.26
N CYS A 46 -34.73 -23.77 -30.96
CA CYS A 46 -35.75 -24.08 -29.96
C CYS A 46 -36.53 -22.91 -29.38
N LYS A 47 -36.01 -21.69 -29.14
CA LYS A 47 -36.76 -20.67 -28.32
C LYS A 47 -36.51 -19.17 -28.60
N GLY A 48 -36.11 -18.75 -29.80
CA GLY A 48 -36.33 -17.38 -30.31
C GLY A 48 -35.68 -16.17 -29.61
N ARG A 49 -34.98 -16.30 -28.47
CA ARG A 49 -34.21 -15.22 -27.82
C ARG A 49 -32.72 -15.53 -27.89
N GLN A 50 -31.93 -14.59 -28.39
CA GLN A 50 -30.46 -14.71 -28.46
C GLN A 50 -29.81 -14.37 -27.11
N VAL A 51 -28.64 -14.96 -26.88
CA VAL A 51 -27.76 -14.58 -25.76
C VAL A 51 -27.19 -13.20 -26.07
N LEU A 52 -27.27 -12.28 -25.10
CA LEU A 52 -26.74 -10.92 -25.27
C LEU A 52 -25.30 -10.84 -24.76
N LYS A 53 -24.41 -10.20 -25.52
CA LYS A 53 -23.02 -9.94 -25.08
C LYS A 53 -22.99 -9.23 -23.71
N SER A 54 -23.96 -8.37 -23.42
CA SER A 54 -24.08 -7.66 -22.14
C SER A 54 -24.32 -8.56 -20.92
N TRP A 55 -24.78 -9.80 -21.10
CA TRP A 55 -24.99 -10.74 -19.99
C TRP A 55 -23.70 -11.22 -19.35
N PHE A 56 -22.58 -11.17 -20.08
CA PHE A 56 -21.27 -11.52 -19.58
C PHE A 56 -20.60 -10.37 -18.82
N PHE A 57 -21.27 -9.24 -18.60
CA PHE A 57 -20.70 -8.08 -17.91
C PHE A 57 -21.57 -7.62 -16.73
N VAL A 58 -20.93 -7.24 -15.64
CA VAL A 58 -21.55 -6.61 -14.47
C VAL A 58 -20.97 -5.23 -14.26
N LYS A 59 -21.83 -4.28 -13.91
CA LYS A 59 -21.41 -2.94 -13.52
C LYS A 59 -20.93 -2.95 -12.06
N ALA A 60 -19.65 -2.71 -11.85
CA ALA A 60 -19.05 -2.57 -10.53
C ALA A 60 -19.48 -1.23 -9.86
N PRO A 61 -19.35 -1.09 -8.52
CA PRO A 61 -19.76 0.12 -7.78
C PRO A 61 -19.05 1.41 -8.23
N ASN A 62 -17.84 1.28 -8.77
CA ASN A 62 -17.04 2.36 -9.36
C ASN A 62 -17.52 2.76 -10.78
N GLY A 63 -18.53 2.06 -11.33
CA GLY A 63 -19.11 2.34 -12.64
C GLY A 63 -18.50 1.55 -13.80
N GLU A 64 -17.43 0.79 -13.57
CA GLU A 64 -16.75 -0.03 -14.58
C GLU A 64 -17.57 -1.27 -14.95
N LEU A 65 -17.46 -1.74 -16.19
CA LEU A 65 -18.05 -3.00 -16.63
C LEU A 65 -17.00 -4.10 -16.51
N CYS A 66 -17.16 -4.99 -15.53
CA CYS A 66 -16.30 -6.14 -15.34
C CYS A 66 -16.94 -7.38 -15.99
N GLN A 67 -16.14 -8.15 -16.72
CA GLN A 67 -16.61 -9.42 -17.25
C GLN A 67 -16.88 -10.40 -16.11
N GLN A 68 -18.03 -11.05 -16.13
CA GLN A 68 -18.38 -12.10 -15.18
C GLN A 68 -17.46 -13.30 -15.39
N SER A 69 -16.73 -13.67 -14.34
CA SER A 69 -15.77 -14.78 -14.37
C SER A 69 -16.41 -16.17 -14.25
N TRP A 70 -17.73 -16.26 -14.08
CA TRP A 70 -18.40 -17.54 -13.89
C TRP A 70 -19.24 -18.00 -15.07
N LEU A 71 -19.65 -17.10 -15.97
CA LEU A 71 -20.59 -17.43 -17.04
C LEU A 71 -19.88 -17.81 -18.33
N MET A 72 -20.24 -18.96 -18.91
CA MET A 72 -19.74 -19.43 -20.20
C MET A 72 -20.87 -19.91 -21.10
N TYR A 73 -20.64 -19.87 -22.41
CA TYR A 73 -21.58 -20.36 -23.42
C TYR A 73 -20.95 -21.49 -24.22
N SER A 74 -21.70 -22.59 -24.34
CA SER A 74 -21.35 -23.72 -25.20
C SER A 74 -21.99 -23.53 -26.57
N LEU A 75 -21.20 -23.58 -27.64
CA LEU A 75 -21.70 -23.62 -29.01
C LEU A 75 -22.33 -24.98 -29.33
N THR A 76 -21.74 -26.07 -28.81
CA THR A 76 -22.19 -27.45 -29.06
C THR A 76 -23.62 -27.69 -28.57
N LEU A 77 -23.96 -27.17 -27.39
CA LEU A 77 -25.32 -27.31 -26.81
C LEU A 77 -26.16 -26.03 -26.92
N ALA A 78 -25.61 -24.95 -27.49
CA ALA A 78 -26.24 -23.63 -27.53
C ALA A 78 -26.83 -23.20 -26.17
N SER A 79 -26.04 -23.38 -25.10
CA SER A 79 -26.50 -23.31 -23.71
C SER A 79 -25.49 -22.63 -22.79
N LEU A 80 -25.98 -21.99 -21.73
CA LEU A 80 -25.13 -21.32 -20.73
C LEU A 80 -24.74 -22.27 -19.59
N PHE A 81 -23.50 -22.14 -19.13
CA PHE A 81 -22.90 -22.93 -18.05
C PHE A 81 -22.19 -22.05 -17.03
N CYS A 82 -22.07 -22.56 -15.80
CA CYS A 82 -21.33 -21.91 -14.73
C CYS A 82 -19.94 -22.54 -14.57
N PHE A 83 -18.89 -21.83 -14.98
CA PHE A 83 -17.48 -22.23 -14.84
C PHE A 83 -17.10 -22.54 -13.39
N THR A 84 -17.59 -21.77 -12.42
CA THR A 84 -17.19 -21.94 -11.02
C THR A 84 -17.85 -23.14 -10.35
N CYS A 85 -19.04 -23.56 -10.80
CA CYS A 85 -19.76 -24.69 -10.19
C CYS A 85 -19.61 -25.99 -10.99
N LEU A 86 -19.46 -25.92 -12.32
CA LEU A 86 -19.41 -27.09 -13.21
C LEU A 86 -18.27 -28.10 -12.90
N PRO A 87 -17.06 -27.67 -12.49
CA PRO A 87 -15.99 -28.57 -12.10
C PRO A 87 -16.21 -29.24 -10.73
N PHE A 88 -16.86 -28.54 -9.80
CA PHE A 88 -16.89 -28.94 -8.39
C PHE A 88 -18.18 -29.66 -7.96
N GLU A 89 -19.27 -29.55 -8.72
CA GLU A 89 -20.58 -30.04 -8.24
C GLU A 89 -21.45 -30.71 -9.34
N PRO A 90 -21.03 -31.88 -9.87
CA PRO A 90 -21.67 -32.51 -11.04
C PRO A 90 -23.13 -32.96 -10.84
N ASN A 91 -23.61 -33.05 -9.59
CA ASN A 91 -24.97 -33.51 -9.23
C ASN A 91 -25.89 -32.37 -8.76
N SER A 92 -25.53 -31.12 -9.05
CA SER A 92 -26.32 -29.94 -8.66
C SER A 92 -27.70 -29.91 -9.34
N SER A 93 -28.70 -29.41 -8.61
CA SER A 93 -30.04 -29.12 -9.15
C SER A 93 -30.06 -27.91 -10.09
N SER A 94 -28.96 -27.15 -10.15
CA SER A 94 -28.84 -25.97 -11.01
C SER A 94 -28.74 -26.36 -12.49
N SER A 95 -29.59 -25.75 -13.31
CA SER A 95 -29.53 -25.87 -14.77
C SER A 95 -28.20 -25.39 -15.37
N PHE A 96 -27.47 -24.50 -14.68
CA PHE A 96 -26.16 -24.01 -15.13
C PHE A 96 -25.03 -25.03 -14.98
N VAL A 97 -25.28 -26.15 -14.29
CA VAL A 97 -24.30 -27.21 -14.02
C VAL A 97 -24.67 -28.52 -14.73
N ASN A 98 -25.85 -28.57 -15.36
CA ASN A 98 -26.33 -29.76 -16.06
C ASN A 98 -25.57 -29.98 -17.37
N ARG A 99 -24.63 -30.93 -17.38
CA ARG A 99 -23.78 -31.28 -18.53
C ARG A 99 -24.53 -31.69 -19.80
N LYS A 100 -25.76 -32.19 -19.69
CA LYS A 100 -26.50 -32.71 -20.84
C LYS A 100 -27.24 -31.61 -21.60
N THR A 101 -27.71 -30.59 -20.91
CA THR A 101 -28.63 -29.59 -21.49
C THR A 101 -28.22 -28.15 -21.25
N GLY A 102 -27.40 -27.87 -20.24
CA GLY A 102 -27.09 -26.52 -19.80
C GLY A 102 -28.33 -25.66 -19.49
N PHE A 103 -28.12 -24.35 -19.35
CA PHE A 103 -29.20 -23.39 -19.19
C PHE A 103 -29.64 -22.83 -20.55
N THR A 104 -30.91 -23.07 -20.90
CA THR A 104 -31.52 -22.68 -22.19
C THR A 104 -32.69 -21.70 -22.06
N ASN A 105 -33.15 -21.39 -20.83
CA ASN A 105 -34.31 -20.52 -20.61
C ASN A 105 -33.91 -19.03 -20.58
N PHE A 106 -33.47 -18.53 -21.73
CA PHE A 106 -32.93 -17.17 -21.91
C PHE A 106 -33.91 -16.05 -21.55
N PHE A 107 -35.24 -16.29 -21.60
CA PHE A 107 -36.24 -15.29 -21.20
C PHE A 107 -36.16 -14.91 -19.73
N HIS A 108 -35.78 -15.85 -18.87
CA HIS A 108 -35.66 -15.64 -17.43
C HIS A 108 -34.20 -15.58 -16.99
N PHE A 109 -33.26 -15.37 -17.91
CA PHE A 109 -31.82 -15.35 -17.61
C PHE A 109 -31.50 -14.42 -16.45
N SER A 110 -31.84 -13.12 -16.51
CA SER A 110 -31.47 -12.17 -15.46
C SER A 110 -31.95 -12.58 -14.05
N LYS A 111 -33.17 -13.12 -13.96
CA LYS A 111 -33.71 -13.63 -12.69
C LYS A 111 -32.99 -14.90 -12.23
N ARG A 112 -32.77 -15.85 -13.14
CA ARG A 112 -32.14 -17.15 -12.85
C ARG A 112 -30.65 -17.02 -12.56
N ALA A 113 -29.95 -16.14 -13.26
CA ALA A 113 -28.55 -15.80 -13.01
C ALA A 113 -28.40 -15.17 -11.63
N CYS A 114 -29.21 -14.15 -11.28
CA CYS A 114 -29.21 -13.59 -9.94
C CYS A 114 -29.53 -14.64 -8.86
N GLN A 115 -30.54 -15.50 -9.08
CA GLN A 115 -30.84 -16.61 -8.17
C GLN A 115 -29.67 -17.60 -8.04
N HIS A 116 -28.95 -17.88 -9.12
CA HIS A 116 -27.80 -18.76 -9.10
C HIS A 116 -26.60 -18.12 -8.41
N GLU A 117 -26.31 -16.83 -8.63
CA GLU A 117 -25.24 -16.11 -7.94
C GLU A 117 -25.43 -16.11 -6.41
N HIS A 118 -26.68 -16.08 -5.96
CA HIS A 118 -27.05 -16.18 -4.54
C HIS A 118 -27.38 -17.61 -4.10
N SER A 119 -27.20 -18.60 -4.99
CA SER A 119 -27.45 -20.02 -4.67
C SER A 119 -26.28 -20.60 -3.87
N LYS A 120 -26.59 -21.61 -3.07
CA LYS A 120 -25.66 -22.22 -2.10
C LYS A 120 -24.50 -22.95 -2.78
N GLU A 121 -24.71 -23.32 -4.03
CA GLU A 121 -23.80 -23.99 -4.95
C GLU A 121 -22.77 -23.02 -5.55
N HIS A 122 -23.13 -21.74 -5.67
CA HIS A 122 -22.26 -20.71 -6.25
C HIS A 122 -21.45 -19.95 -5.21
N THR A 123 -21.93 -19.90 -3.97
CA THR A 123 -21.25 -19.20 -2.89
C THR A 123 -19.93 -19.87 -2.53
N LEU A 124 -18.89 -19.05 -2.31
CA LEU A 124 -17.56 -19.53 -1.94
C LEU A 124 -17.60 -20.36 -0.63
N ARG A 125 -18.54 -20.06 0.28
CA ARG A 125 -18.89 -20.89 1.43
C ARG A 125 -20.28 -21.50 1.23
N GLY A 126 -20.40 -22.79 1.48
CA GLY A 126 -21.68 -23.47 1.54
C GLY A 126 -22.43 -23.22 2.86
N SER A 127 -23.49 -23.99 3.12
CA SER A 127 -24.33 -23.83 4.33
C SER A 127 -23.80 -24.60 5.54
N ASP A 128 -22.87 -25.54 5.34
CA ASP A 128 -22.19 -26.28 6.41
C ASP A 128 -20.67 -26.25 6.27
N GLU A 129 -19.96 -26.36 7.40
CA GLU A 129 -18.49 -26.45 7.44
C GLU A 129 -18.02 -27.92 7.53
N LYS A 130 -18.77 -28.85 6.89
CA LYS A 130 -18.49 -30.29 6.97
C LYS A 130 -17.81 -30.78 5.70
N LEU A 131 -16.69 -31.47 5.86
CA LEU A 131 -15.99 -32.16 4.76
C LEU A 131 -16.85 -33.32 4.21
N ASP A 132 -16.74 -33.57 2.90
CA ASP A 132 -17.52 -34.56 2.14
C ASP A 132 -19.06 -34.34 2.12
N SER A 133 -19.52 -33.17 2.57
CA SER A 133 -20.93 -32.77 2.43
C SER A 133 -21.19 -32.24 1.02
N SER A 134 -22.33 -32.56 0.43
CA SER A 134 -22.82 -31.93 -0.80
C SER A 134 -23.19 -30.45 -0.61
N HIS A 135 -22.90 -29.86 0.55
CA HIS A 135 -23.27 -28.51 0.93
C HIS A 135 -22.10 -27.68 1.49
N ASN A 136 -20.87 -28.16 1.30
CA ASN A 136 -19.63 -27.56 1.82
C ASN A 136 -19.16 -26.34 1.00
N GLY A 137 -19.68 -26.17 -0.23
CA GLY A 137 -19.42 -25.05 -1.13
C GLY A 137 -17.99 -25.03 -1.70
N ASN A 138 -17.70 -24.05 -2.56
CA ASN A 138 -16.50 -24.05 -3.41
C ASN A 138 -15.18 -24.01 -2.62
N PHE A 139 -15.13 -23.38 -1.45
CA PHE A 139 -13.92 -23.33 -0.62
C PHE A 139 -13.53 -24.70 -0.06
N TRP A 140 -14.48 -25.46 0.50
CA TRP A 140 -14.18 -26.78 1.05
C TRP A 140 -13.88 -27.80 -0.05
N GLY A 141 -14.57 -27.72 -1.20
CA GLY A 141 -14.22 -28.50 -2.38
C GLY A 141 -12.80 -28.24 -2.88
N LEU A 142 -12.34 -26.98 -2.83
CA LEU A 142 -10.96 -26.63 -3.16
C LEU A 142 -9.96 -27.16 -2.11
N VAL A 143 -10.28 -27.06 -0.82
CA VAL A 143 -9.42 -27.60 0.26
C VAL A 143 -9.30 -29.12 0.15
N GLU A 144 -10.39 -29.82 -0.16
CA GLU A 144 -10.40 -31.27 -0.39
C GLU A 144 -9.53 -31.65 -1.60
N LEU A 145 -9.62 -30.89 -2.69
CA LEU A 145 -8.78 -31.09 -3.87
C LEU A 145 -7.29 -30.87 -3.53
N LEU A 146 -6.95 -29.76 -2.88
CA LEU A 146 -5.57 -29.45 -2.49
C LEU A 146 -5.00 -30.49 -1.51
N ALA A 147 -5.83 -31.00 -0.60
CA ALA A 147 -5.44 -32.04 0.35
C ALA A 147 -5.07 -33.37 -0.31
N ARG A 148 -5.50 -33.63 -1.56
CA ARG A 148 -5.07 -34.82 -2.31
C ARG A 148 -3.62 -34.70 -2.82
N TYR A 149 -3.10 -33.48 -2.92
CA TYR A 149 -1.76 -33.20 -3.47
C TYR A 149 -0.78 -32.68 -2.41
N ASP A 150 -1.26 -32.18 -1.27
CA ASP A 150 -0.43 -31.69 -0.17
C ASP A 150 -0.56 -32.61 1.06
N SER A 151 0.53 -33.32 1.38
CA SER A 151 0.58 -34.28 2.50
C SER A 151 0.30 -33.67 3.88
N VAL A 152 0.60 -32.38 4.08
CA VAL A 152 0.37 -31.69 5.36
C VAL A 152 -1.11 -31.35 5.49
N LEU A 153 -1.70 -30.83 4.42
CA LEU A 153 -3.12 -30.52 4.36
C LEU A 153 -3.97 -31.81 4.43
N GLN A 154 -3.50 -32.91 3.86
CA GLN A 154 -4.14 -34.22 3.96
C GLN A 154 -4.29 -34.69 5.40
N VAL A 155 -3.19 -34.68 6.18
CA VAL A 155 -3.20 -35.08 7.60
C VAL A 155 -4.17 -34.20 8.40
N HIS A 156 -4.21 -32.90 8.09
CA HIS A 156 -5.11 -31.96 8.75
C HIS A 156 -6.59 -32.22 8.41
N VAL A 157 -6.91 -32.47 7.14
CA VAL A 157 -8.26 -32.82 6.68
C VAL A 157 -8.72 -34.15 7.30
N GLU A 158 -7.86 -35.16 7.35
CA GLU A 158 -8.16 -36.45 7.98
C GLU A 158 -8.38 -36.32 9.50
N ALA A 159 -7.59 -35.47 10.19
CA ALA A 159 -7.78 -35.17 11.60
C ALA A 159 -9.11 -34.47 11.89
N ILE A 160 -9.58 -33.61 10.99
CA ILE A 160 -10.90 -32.97 11.07
C ILE A 160 -12.01 -34.02 10.86
N LYS A 161 -11.88 -34.89 9.84
CA LYS A 161 -12.85 -35.97 9.56
C LYS A 161 -12.98 -36.95 10.72
N ALA A 162 -11.87 -37.31 11.36
CA ALA A 162 -11.84 -38.21 12.51
C ALA A 162 -12.32 -37.56 13.82
N GLY A 163 -12.64 -36.25 13.81
CA GLY A 163 -13.07 -35.51 15.01
C GLY A 163 -11.96 -35.32 16.05
N THR A 164 -10.71 -35.56 15.68
CA THR A 164 -9.53 -35.52 16.57
C THR A 164 -9.14 -34.08 16.92
N THR A 165 -9.42 -33.12 16.01
CA THR A 165 -9.13 -31.70 16.19
C THR A 165 -10.43 -30.89 16.36
N LYS A 166 -10.56 -30.19 17.50
CA LYS A 166 -11.70 -29.26 17.75
C LYS A 166 -11.58 -27.94 16.99
N VAL A 167 -10.36 -27.58 16.55
CA VAL A 167 -10.07 -26.31 15.87
C VAL A 167 -9.64 -26.62 14.44
N MET A 168 -10.48 -26.24 13.48
CA MET A 168 -10.30 -26.58 12.06
C MET A 168 -9.29 -25.68 11.33
N TYR A 169 -8.96 -24.51 11.87
CA TYR A 169 -8.13 -23.47 11.23
C TYR A 169 -8.54 -23.08 9.79
N LEU A 170 -9.76 -23.42 9.38
CA LEU A 170 -10.31 -23.22 8.03
C LEU A 170 -11.70 -22.55 8.08
N SER A 171 -12.01 -21.90 9.19
CA SER A 171 -13.28 -21.17 9.39
C SER A 171 -13.40 -19.99 8.43
N ASN A 172 -14.63 -19.47 8.27
CA ASN A 172 -14.91 -18.29 7.46
C ASN A 172 -13.97 -17.10 7.74
N ARG A 173 -13.63 -16.86 9.00
CA ARG A 173 -12.73 -15.78 9.43
C ARG A 173 -11.30 -15.99 8.94
N ILE A 174 -10.78 -17.21 9.05
CA ILE A 174 -9.39 -17.53 8.65
C ILE A 174 -9.28 -17.59 7.12
N GLN A 175 -10.30 -18.08 6.42
CA GLN A 175 -10.35 -17.98 4.95
C GLN A 175 -10.26 -16.53 4.48
N ASN A 176 -11.03 -15.62 5.07
CA ASN A 176 -10.96 -14.21 4.67
C ASN A 176 -9.57 -13.62 4.93
N GLU A 177 -8.89 -14.08 5.99
CA GLU A 177 -7.49 -13.74 6.23
C GLU A 177 -6.55 -14.29 5.13
N PHE A 178 -6.71 -15.55 4.73
CA PHE A 178 -5.97 -16.14 3.61
C PHE A 178 -6.20 -15.39 2.30
N ILE A 179 -7.45 -15.09 1.96
CA ILE A 179 -7.81 -14.31 0.76
C ILE A 179 -7.14 -12.95 0.81
N GLY A 180 -7.18 -12.26 1.95
CA GLY A 180 -6.51 -10.96 2.13
C GLY A 180 -4.99 -11.04 2.00
N ARG A 181 -4.36 -12.09 2.54
CA ARG A 181 -2.90 -12.33 2.41
C ARG A 181 -2.50 -12.61 0.97
N ILE A 182 -3.25 -13.46 0.26
CA ILE A 182 -3.02 -13.78 -1.15
C ILE A 182 -3.22 -12.56 -2.03
N ALA A 183 -4.33 -11.83 -1.84
CA ALA A 183 -4.61 -10.59 -2.58
C ALA A 183 -3.49 -9.56 -2.39
N ARG A 184 -3.02 -9.36 -1.15
CA ARG A 184 -1.89 -8.47 -0.86
C ARG A 184 -0.61 -8.93 -1.55
N ARG A 185 -0.33 -10.24 -1.59
CA ARG A 185 0.85 -10.79 -2.25
C ARG A 185 0.80 -10.61 -3.76
N ILE A 186 -0.37 -10.82 -4.36
CA ILE A 186 -0.63 -10.56 -5.79
C ILE A 186 -0.45 -9.06 -6.09
N GLN A 187 -1.08 -8.19 -5.31
CA GLN A 187 -0.94 -6.73 -5.45
C GLN A 187 0.51 -6.27 -5.32
N GLN A 188 1.26 -6.79 -4.34
CA GLN A 188 2.69 -6.50 -4.20
C GLN A 188 3.48 -7.00 -5.39
N THR A 189 3.18 -8.19 -5.92
CA THR A 189 3.88 -8.73 -7.09
C THR A 189 3.58 -7.90 -8.35
N ILE A 190 2.34 -7.45 -8.52
CA ILE A 190 1.95 -6.52 -9.59
C ILE A 190 2.67 -5.19 -9.41
N PHE A 191 2.66 -4.64 -8.19
CA PHE A 191 3.35 -3.39 -7.86
C PHE A 191 4.86 -3.49 -8.09
N ASP A 192 5.50 -4.58 -7.69
CA ASP A 192 6.93 -4.82 -7.89
C ASP A 192 7.28 -4.99 -9.37
N LYS A 193 6.38 -5.57 -10.17
CA LYS A 193 6.53 -5.65 -11.64
C LYS A 193 6.35 -4.28 -12.31
N VAL A 194 5.33 -3.53 -11.91
CA VAL A 194 5.05 -2.17 -12.43
C VAL A 194 6.12 -1.17 -12.00
N SER A 195 6.63 -1.28 -10.77
CA SER A 195 7.65 -0.40 -10.21
C SER A 195 9.05 -0.68 -10.75
N LYS A 196 9.35 -1.91 -11.19
CA LYS A 196 10.63 -2.25 -11.84
C LYS A 196 10.69 -1.81 -13.30
N ASP A 197 9.55 -1.77 -13.98
CA ASP A 197 9.44 -1.43 -15.40
C ASP A 197 8.77 -0.06 -15.58
N GLY A 198 9.38 1.03 -15.10
CA GLY A 198 8.86 2.40 -15.31
C GLY A 198 8.59 2.73 -16.79
N ALA A 199 9.28 2.07 -17.72
CA ALA A 199 9.04 2.13 -19.16
C ALA A 199 7.71 1.46 -19.61
N LYS A 200 7.26 0.40 -18.91
CA LYS A 200 5.99 -0.27 -19.22
C LYS A 200 4.76 0.50 -18.78
N VAL A 201 4.87 1.48 -17.89
CA VAL A 201 3.74 2.37 -17.58
C VAL A 201 3.38 3.15 -18.85
N VAL A 202 4.38 3.68 -19.56
CA VAL A 202 4.18 4.37 -20.84
C VAL A 202 3.66 3.41 -21.93
N GLU A 203 4.22 2.20 -22.06
CA GLU A 203 3.69 1.18 -22.99
C GLU A 203 2.27 0.73 -22.62
N SER A 204 1.94 0.56 -21.34
CA SER A 204 0.60 0.19 -20.90
C SER A 204 -0.44 1.28 -21.15
N PHE A 205 -0.02 2.55 -21.12
CA PHE A 205 -0.87 3.66 -21.56
C PHE A 205 -1.06 3.65 -23.08
N VAL A 206 -0.02 3.34 -23.86
CA VAL A 206 -0.14 3.13 -25.31
C VAL A 206 -1.13 2.00 -25.62
N ASP A 207 -0.98 0.86 -24.95
CA ASP A 207 -1.88 -0.29 -25.12
C ASP A 207 -3.31 0.04 -24.66
N PHE A 208 -3.48 0.80 -23.57
CA PHE A 208 -4.78 1.26 -23.06
C PHE A 208 -5.48 2.24 -24.02
N ILE A 209 -4.72 3.13 -24.67
CA ILE A 209 -5.19 4.07 -25.70
C ILE A 209 -5.67 3.33 -26.97
N ASP A 210 -5.03 2.21 -27.30
CA ASP A 210 -5.40 1.37 -28.44
C ASP A 210 -6.62 0.47 -28.17
N ILE A 211 -6.89 0.11 -26.91
CA ILE A 211 -8.01 -0.77 -26.52
C ILE A 211 -9.34 0.00 -26.33
N HIS A 212 -9.32 1.27 -25.94
CA HIS A 212 -10.55 2.02 -25.61
C HIS A 212 -11.13 2.83 -26.80
N THR A 213 -12.37 2.50 -27.19
CA THR A 213 -13.13 3.15 -28.29
C THR A 213 -13.87 4.44 -27.89
N LYS A 214 -13.89 4.81 -26.59
CA LYS A 214 -14.49 6.08 -26.14
C LYS A 214 -13.52 7.23 -26.39
N THR A 215 -13.91 8.13 -27.29
CA THR A 215 -13.13 9.31 -27.75
C THR A 215 -12.66 10.22 -26.62
N GLU A 216 -13.42 10.37 -25.54
CA GLU A 216 -13.06 11.22 -24.38
C GLU A 216 -11.90 10.62 -23.57
N LEU A 217 -11.99 9.33 -23.19
CA LEU A 217 -10.93 8.63 -22.45
C LEU A 217 -9.65 8.51 -23.29
N LYS A 218 -9.79 8.34 -24.61
CA LYS A 218 -8.66 8.34 -25.54
C LYS A 218 -7.96 9.70 -25.56
N SER A 219 -8.72 10.79 -25.65
CA SER A 219 -8.14 12.15 -25.62
C SER A 219 -7.49 12.52 -24.28
N GLU A 220 -8.05 12.05 -23.16
CA GLU A 220 -7.43 12.24 -21.83
C GLU A 220 -6.15 11.44 -21.69
N ALA A 221 -6.15 10.17 -22.10
CA ALA A 221 -4.97 9.31 -22.07
C ALA A 221 -3.88 9.80 -23.03
N ASP A 222 -4.23 10.25 -24.24
CA ASP A 222 -3.32 10.91 -25.19
C ASP A 222 -2.71 12.19 -24.56
N SER A 223 -3.53 13.00 -23.86
CA SER A 223 -3.04 14.21 -23.18
C SER A 223 -2.08 13.90 -22.03
N LEU A 224 -2.37 12.86 -21.25
CA LEU A 224 -1.53 12.38 -20.15
C LEU A 224 -0.22 11.79 -20.68
N GLN A 225 -0.27 10.99 -21.73
CA GLN A 225 0.92 10.45 -22.38
C GLN A 225 1.79 11.57 -22.93
N MET A 226 1.20 12.57 -23.58
CA MET A 226 1.93 13.75 -24.03
C MET A 226 2.62 14.48 -22.88
N ASN A 227 1.94 14.66 -21.73
CA ASN A 227 2.52 15.31 -20.55
C ASN A 227 3.62 14.47 -19.87
N ILE A 228 3.45 13.16 -19.77
CA ILE A 228 4.43 12.23 -19.16
C ILE A 228 5.69 12.11 -20.01
N SER A 229 5.53 12.25 -21.33
CA SER A 229 6.62 12.21 -22.31
C SER A 229 7.33 13.56 -22.47
N GLU A 230 7.01 14.56 -21.65
CA GLU A 230 7.73 15.84 -21.63
C GLU A 230 8.94 15.79 -20.71
N PHE A 231 10.04 16.42 -21.14
CA PHE A 231 11.25 16.56 -20.34
C PHE A 231 10.99 17.22 -18.97
N LEU A 232 10.03 18.14 -18.90
CA LEU A 232 9.60 18.77 -17.66
C LEU A 232 9.10 17.75 -16.62
N PHE A 233 8.35 16.74 -17.07
CA PHE A 233 7.82 15.70 -16.18
C PHE A 233 8.94 14.82 -15.63
N LEU A 234 9.92 14.45 -16.45
CA LEU A 234 11.10 13.69 -16.00
C LEU A 234 11.90 14.45 -14.94
N VAL A 235 12.15 15.75 -15.16
CA VAL A 235 12.84 16.60 -14.17
C VAL A 235 12.03 16.69 -12.86
N LEU A 236 10.72 16.80 -12.94
CA LEU A 236 9.84 16.84 -11.77
C LEU A 236 9.80 15.50 -11.03
N ALA A 237 9.76 14.38 -11.75
CA ALA A 237 9.79 13.04 -11.19
C ALA A 237 11.12 12.76 -10.47
N GLU A 238 12.25 13.10 -11.09
CA GLU A 238 13.58 12.93 -10.50
C GLU A 238 13.78 13.81 -9.25
N MET A 239 13.28 15.05 -9.30
CA MET A 239 13.23 15.95 -8.13
C MET A 239 12.45 15.32 -6.98
N TRP A 240 11.21 14.87 -7.24
CA TRP A 240 10.38 14.25 -6.20
C TRP A 240 10.97 12.95 -5.68
N TYR A 241 11.54 12.11 -6.55
CA TYR A 241 12.22 10.89 -6.15
C TYR A 241 13.39 11.19 -5.19
N THR A 242 14.21 12.20 -5.52
CA THR A 242 15.35 12.61 -4.68
C THR A 242 14.90 13.15 -3.33
N ILE A 243 13.82 13.95 -3.28
CA ILE A 243 13.27 14.49 -2.04
C ILE A 243 12.67 13.36 -1.19
N LEU A 244 11.79 12.55 -1.78
CA LEU A 244 11.04 11.52 -1.06
C LEU A 244 11.94 10.38 -0.59
N SER A 245 12.97 10.00 -1.35
CA SER A 245 13.93 8.97 -0.93
C SER A 245 14.69 9.39 0.33
N LYS A 246 15.19 10.63 0.38
CA LYS A 246 15.84 11.21 1.58
C LYS A 246 14.89 11.25 2.77
N ILE A 247 13.65 11.72 2.58
CA ILE A 247 12.63 11.76 3.63
C ILE A 247 12.28 10.34 4.12
N ASN A 248 12.16 9.37 3.23
CA ASN A 248 11.77 8.00 3.56
C ASN A 248 12.80 7.31 4.46
N ILE A 249 14.10 7.53 4.24
CA ILE A 249 15.17 6.99 5.09
C ILE A 249 14.97 7.45 6.55
N VAL A 250 14.79 8.74 6.76
CA VAL A 250 14.59 9.30 8.10
C VAL A 250 13.23 8.90 8.66
N SER A 251 12.17 8.89 7.85
CA SER A 251 10.83 8.46 8.28
C SER A 251 10.82 7.04 8.82
N LYS A 252 11.49 6.09 8.15
CA LYS A 252 11.64 4.72 8.63
C LYS A 252 12.39 4.65 9.96
N LYS A 253 13.43 5.47 10.13
CA LYS A 253 14.18 5.50 11.39
C LYS A 253 13.38 6.13 12.52
N LEU A 254 12.57 7.15 12.25
CA LEU A 254 11.68 7.80 13.22
C LEU A 254 10.56 6.88 13.73
N GLN A 255 10.24 5.81 13.00
CA GLN A 255 9.24 4.80 13.36
C GLN A 255 9.82 3.64 14.19
N SER A 256 11.14 3.60 14.45
CA SER A 256 11.71 2.55 15.30
C SER A 256 11.36 2.79 16.77
N PRO A 257 11.01 1.74 17.54
CA PRO A 257 10.58 1.86 18.94
C PRO A 257 11.69 2.37 19.86
N ASP A 258 12.96 2.14 19.51
CA ASP A 258 14.12 2.45 20.36
C ASP A 258 14.71 3.86 20.11
N LEU A 259 13.90 4.83 19.69
CA LEU A 259 14.41 6.14 19.30
C LEU A 259 14.21 7.21 20.37
N ASP A 260 15.31 7.85 20.76
CA ASP A 260 15.33 9.02 21.65
C ASP A 260 15.01 10.33 20.90
N ILE A 261 14.41 11.30 21.61
CA ILE A 261 14.01 12.60 21.07
C ILE A 261 15.21 13.41 20.54
N GLN A 262 16.37 13.35 21.21
CA GLN A 262 17.57 14.05 20.73
C GLN A 262 18.11 13.42 19.46
N MET A 263 18.10 12.07 19.38
CA MET A 263 18.50 11.37 18.16
C MET A 263 17.54 11.68 16.99
N ALA A 264 16.23 11.75 17.27
CA ALA A 264 15.23 12.15 16.30
C ALA A 264 15.44 13.57 15.77
N ARG A 265 15.76 14.52 16.66
CA ARG A 265 16.12 15.90 16.30
C ARG A 265 17.36 15.93 15.42
N GLY A 266 18.40 15.16 15.76
CA GLY A 266 19.62 15.05 14.96
C GLY A 266 19.37 14.51 13.55
N LEU A 267 18.55 13.47 13.42
CA LEU A 267 18.16 12.90 12.13
C LEU A 267 17.35 13.88 11.26
N LEU A 268 16.44 14.63 11.87
CA LEU A 268 15.69 15.68 11.18
C LEU A 268 16.59 16.86 10.76
N GLY A 269 17.56 17.23 11.60
CA GLY A 269 18.59 18.23 11.26
C GLY A 269 19.43 17.80 10.06
N GLY A 270 19.93 16.56 10.06
CA GLY A 270 20.67 16.02 8.91
C GLY A 270 19.84 15.97 7.62
N LEU A 271 18.54 15.64 7.71
CA LEU A 271 17.63 15.70 6.57
C LEU A 271 17.45 17.13 6.04
N ARG A 272 17.27 18.09 6.96
CA ARG A 272 17.14 19.51 6.62
C ARG A 272 18.37 20.01 5.89
N ASP A 273 19.56 19.70 6.40
CA ASP A 273 20.82 20.12 5.79
C ASP A 273 20.98 19.52 4.38
N ALA A 274 20.66 18.23 4.22
CA ALA A 274 20.70 17.56 2.91
C ALA A 274 19.70 18.16 1.90
N LEU A 275 18.53 18.59 2.35
CA LEU A 275 17.53 19.25 1.48
C LEU A 275 17.88 20.72 1.20
N SER A 276 18.57 21.40 2.12
CA SER A 276 19.12 22.74 1.92
C SER A 276 20.25 22.73 0.87
N GLU A 277 21.10 21.70 0.91
CA GLU A 277 22.11 21.47 -0.12
C GLU A 277 21.45 21.15 -1.47
N LEU A 278 20.42 20.30 -1.49
CA LEU A 278 19.64 20.00 -2.69
C LEU A 278 19.00 21.26 -3.29
N ARG A 279 18.51 22.18 -2.44
CA ARG A 279 17.98 23.48 -2.88
C ARG A 279 19.04 24.33 -3.59
N SER A 280 20.28 24.30 -3.10
CA SER A 280 21.35 25.18 -3.57
C SER A 280 21.98 24.66 -4.86
N PHE A 281 22.27 23.36 -4.94
CA PHE A 281 23.05 22.74 -6.03
C PHE A 281 22.32 21.62 -6.77
N GLY A 282 21.24 21.08 -6.20
CA GLY A 282 20.57 19.86 -6.68
C GLY A 282 19.82 19.99 -7.99
N PHE A 283 19.48 21.21 -8.42
CA PHE A 283 18.72 21.42 -9.66
C PHE A 283 19.48 20.90 -10.89
N VAL A 284 20.79 21.14 -10.97
CA VAL A 284 21.62 20.71 -12.10
C VAL A 284 21.70 19.17 -12.14
N ALA A 285 21.93 18.55 -10.98
CA ALA A 285 21.98 17.09 -10.87
C ALA A 285 20.65 16.43 -11.27
N CYS A 286 19.51 16.98 -10.84
CA CYS A 286 18.19 16.46 -11.25
C CYS A 286 17.99 16.58 -12.76
N LYS A 287 18.49 17.66 -13.38
CA LYS A 287 18.41 17.87 -14.83
C LYS A 287 19.28 16.88 -15.61
N GLU A 288 20.50 16.64 -15.17
CA GLU A 288 21.42 15.68 -15.80
C GLU A 288 20.91 14.24 -15.69
N ALA A 289 20.37 13.85 -14.54
CA ALA A 289 19.74 12.55 -14.35
C ALA A 289 18.50 12.39 -15.26
N ALA A 290 17.62 13.39 -15.29
CA ALA A 290 16.47 13.40 -16.21
C ALA A 290 16.89 13.39 -17.70
N ALA A 291 18.02 14.02 -18.04
CA ALA A 291 18.58 14.01 -19.39
C ALA A 291 19.01 12.60 -19.80
N SER A 292 19.72 11.87 -18.92
CA SER A 292 20.09 10.47 -19.19
C SER A 292 18.86 9.57 -19.38
N GLN A 293 17.78 9.81 -18.63
CA GLN A 293 16.50 9.09 -18.79
C GLN A 293 15.79 9.46 -20.10
N ALA A 294 15.82 10.74 -20.49
CA ALA A 294 15.22 11.20 -21.74
C ALA A 294 15.92 10.63 -22.98
N GLU A 295 17.25 10.43 -22.93
CA GLU A 295 18.02 9.79 -24.00
C GLU A 295 17.58 8.34 -24.22
N VAL A 296 17.41 7.57 -23.13
CA VAL A 296 16.93 6.18 -23.19
C VAL A 296 15.51 6.08 -23.74
N LEU A 297 14.65 7.05 -23.41
CA LEU A 297 13.24 7.07 -23.81
C LEU A 297 12.99 7.76 -25.16
N GLY A 298 14.03 8.29 -25.83
CA GLY A 298 13.88 9.00 -27.10
C GLY A 298 13.12 10.33 -27.01
N ILE A 299 13.11 10.97 -25.84
CA ILE A 299 12.36 12.20 -25.56
C ILE A 299 13.22 13.44 -25.86
N SER A 300 12.61 14.49 -26.43
CA SER A 300 13.29 15.78 -26.65
C SER A 300 13.67 16.45 -25.32
N MET A 301 14.96 16.75 -25.13
CA MET A 301 15.54 17.29 -23.89
C MET A 301 15.31 18.81 -23.68
N GLN A 302 14.35 19.41 -24.39
CA GLN A 302 14.12 20.86 -24.36
C GLN A 302 12.89 21.21 -23.54
N PHE A 303 13.01 22.24 -22.70
CA PHE A 303 11.85 22.86 -22.07
C PHE A 303 11.03 23.59 -23.13
N LYS A 304 9.75 23.22 -23.29
CA LYS A 304 8.84 23.91 -24.21
C LYS A 304 8.58 25.33 -23.71
N GLU A 305 8.82 26.33 -24.57
CA GLU A 305 8.43 27.70 -24.28
C GLU A 305 6.90 27.82 -24.33
N LYS A 306 6.31 28.35 -23.26
CA LYS A 306 4.89 28.68 -23.24
C LYS A 306 4.68 29.88 -24.17
N GLN A 307 4.08 29.66 -25.34
CA GLN A 307 3.77 30.78 -26.25
C GLN A 307 2.87 31.79 -25.53
N SER A 308 3.39 33.00 -25.27
CA SER A 308 2.58 34.07 -24.68
C SER A 308 1.47 34.43 -25.66
N GLN A 309 0.21 34.43 -25.22
CA GLN A 309 -0.88 34.96 -26.04
C GLN A 309 -0.54 36.39 -26.47
N ARG A 310 -0.57 36.65 -27.78
CA ARG A 310 -0.37 37.98 -28.33
C ARG A 310 -1.59 38.82 -28.00
N ARG A 311 -1.51 39.61 -26.93
CA ARG A 311 -2.47 40.69 -26.69
C ARG A 311 -2.27 41.79 -27.74
N LYS A 312 -3.37 42.27 -28.32
CA LYS A 312 -3.35 43.44 -29.23
C LYS A 312 -2.91 44.67 -28.42
N VAL A 313 -1.78 45.27 -28.81
CA VAL A 313 -1.25 46.50 -28.20
C VAL A 313 -2.00 47.69 -28.82
N MET A 314 -2.53 48.59 -27.99
CA MET A 314 -3.24 49.77 -28.47
C MET A 314 -2.27 50.91 -28.79
N PRO A 315 -2.57 51.79 -29.77
CA PRO A 315 -1.72 52.94 -30.07
C PRO A 315 -1.52 53.81 -28.81
N GLY A 316 -0.25 53.98 -28.39
CA GLY A 316 0.12 54.73 -27.18
C GLY A 316 0.52 53.87 -25.96
N GLU A 317 0.31 52.54 -25.99
CA GLU A 317 0.89 51.66 -24.97
C GLU A 317 2.40 51.49 -25.22
N VAL A 318 3.23 51.97 -24.28
CA VAL A 318 4.66 51.64 -24.24
C VAL A 318 4.78 50.15 -23.92
N ALA A 319 5.61 49.41 -24.66
CA ALA A 319 5.81 47.99 -24.45
C ALA A 319 6.15 47.71 -22.97
N LYS A 320 5.30 46.95 -22.26
CA LYS A 320 5.73 46.35 -21.00
C LYS A 320 6.86 45.39 -21.33
N ASP A 321 7.98 45.48 -20.59
CA ASP A 321 9.09 44.54 -20.66
C ASP A 321 8.57 43.10 -20.56
N LYS A 322 8.40 42.44 -21.71
CA LYS A 322 8.22 41.00 -21.74
C LYS A 322 9.58 40.40 -21.46
N ARG A 323 9.86 40.13 -20.19
CA ARG A 323 10.99 39.23 -19.85
C ARG A 323 10.70 37.91 -20.56
N SER A 324 11.47 37.60 -21.60
CA SER A 324 11.64 36.21 -22.07
C SER A 324 12.33 35.49 -20.92
N SER A 325 11.51 34.98 -20.00
CA SER A 325 12.00 34.25 -18.85
C SER A 325 12.33 32.86 -19.34
N ASP A 326 13.63 32.53 -19.37
CA ASP A 326 14.15 31.21 -19.68
C ASP A 326 13.31 30.13 -18.95
N PRO A 327 12.65 29.20 -19.67
CA PRO A 327 11.72 28.25 -19.06
C PRO A 327 12.39 27.38 -17.98
N GLU A 328 13.71 27.16 -18.08
CA GLU A 328 14.50 26.50 -17.04
C GLU A 328 14.53 27.32 -15.74
N LYS A 329 14.76 28.64 -15.85
CA LYS A 329 14.76 29.56 -14.70
C LYS A 329 13.37 29.74 -14.10
N VAL A 330 12.34 29.78 -14.95
CA VAL A 330 10.95 29.82 -14.50
C VAL A 330 10.63 28.60 -13.66
N PHE A 331 10.92 27.39 -14.17
CA PHE A 331 10.69 26.16 -13.41
C PHE A 331 11.49 26.11 -12.10
N LYS A 332 12.77 26.52 -12.14
CA LYS A 332 13.60 26.58 -10.92
C LYS A 332 13.00 27.51 -9.87
N CYS A 333 12.55 28.71 -10.26
CA CYS A 333 12.05 29.72 -9.33
C CYS A 333 10.60 29.50 -8.90
N GLU A 334 9.73 28.96 -9.76
CA GLU A 334 8.30 28.82 -9.49
C GLU A 334 7.93 27.43 -8.96
N VAL A 335 8.74 26.40 -9.22
CA VAL A 335 8.45 25.01 -8.80
C VAL A 335 9.54 24.45 -7.89
N PHE A 336 10.78 24.34 -8.37
CA PHE A 336 11.84 23.64 -7.61
C PHE A 336 12.12 24.30 -6.26
N ASN A 337 12.38 25.61 -6.27
CA ASN A 337 12.67 26.37 -5.05
C ASN A 337 11.46 26.40 -4.10
N PRO A 338 10.23 26.76 -4.53
CA PRO A 338 9.08 26.81 -3.63
C PRO A 338 8.71 25.46 -3.01
N VAL A 339 8.85 24.35 -3.76
CA VAL A 339 8.63 23.00 -3.21
C VAL A 339 9.62 22.71 -2.08
N LEU A 340 10.91 22.94 -2.31
CA LEU A 340 11.93 22.72 -1.29
C LEU A 340 11.78 23.67 -0.10
N ASP A 341 11.44 24.93 -0.32
CA ASP A 341 11.14 25.89 0.76
C ASP A 341 9.99 25.43 1.62
N THR A 342 8.93 24.92 1.00
CA THR A 342 7.76 24.41 1.72
C THR A 342 8.17 23.21 2.57
N VAL A 343 8.89 22.25 2.00
CA VAL A 343 9.36 21.06 2.74
C VAL A 343 10.30 21.45 3.88
N LEU A 344 11.26 22.34 3.65
CA LEU A 344 12.18 22.85 4.68
C LEU A 344 11.42 23.57 5.80
N THR A 345 10.44 24.41 5.46
CA THR A 345 9.62 25.12 6.44
C THR A 345 8.80 24.14 7.29
N GLN A 346 8.26 23.08 6.69
CA GLN A 346 7.53 22.04 7.43
C GLN A 346 8.46 21.21 8.34
N LEU A 347 9.68 20.92 7.88
CA LEU A 347 10.69 20.27 8.71
C LEU A 347 11.10 21.15 9.90
N ASP A 348 11.32 22.45 9.67
CA ASP A 348 11.64 23.42 10.74
C ASP A 348 10.50 23.54 11.76
N ASN A 349 9.25 23.60 11.29
CA ASN A 349 8.08 23.59 12.16
C ASN A 349 7.99 22.32 13.01
N ARG A 350 8.37 21.17 12.45
CA ARG A 350 8.41 19.91 13.18
C ARG A 350 9.56 19.88 14.19
N MET A 351 10.75 20.34 13.81
CA MET A 351 11.93 20.41 14.68
C MET A 351 11.68 21.31 15.90
N ARG A 352 11.04 22.48 15.71
CA ARG A 352 10.67 23.38 16.81
C ARG A 352 9.87 22.71 17.93
N LYS A 353 9.05 21.71 17.61
CA LYS A 353 8.30 20.95 18.63
C LYS A 353 9.21 20.08 19.49
N TYR A 354 10.22 19.45 18.88
CA TYR A 354 11.23 18.67 19.61
C TYR A 354 12.15 19.60 20.43
N ASP A 355 12.43 20.80 19.92
CA ASP A 355 13.24 21.80 20.61
C ASP A 355 12.61 22.22 21.94
N GLY A 356 11.29 22.47 21.96
CA GLY A 356 10.58 22.79 23.20
C GLY A 356 10.67 21.69 24.25
N VAL A 357 10.54 20.42 23.86
CA VAL A 357 10.74 19.28 24.78
C VAL A 357 12.20 19.19 25.25
N GLY A 358 13.15 19.46 24.36
CA GLY A 358 14.57 19.51 24.69
C GLY A 358 14.95 20.67 25.64
N GLU A 359 14.23 21.78 25.61
CA GLU A 359 14.37 22.89 26.55
C GLU A 359 13.81 22.55 27.94
N SER A 360 12.66 21.88 27.99
CA SER A 360 12.03 21.48 29.25
C SER A 360 12.74 20.31 29.93
N PHE A 361 13.09 19.25 29.20
CA PHE A 361 13.62 18.00 29.78
C PHE A 361 15.11 17.78 29.52
N GLY A 362 15.73 18.55 28.63
CA GLY A 362 17.10 18.26 28.17
C GLY A 362 18.16 18.35 29.27
N PHE A 363 17.90 19.05 30.37
CA PHE A 363 18.81 19.13 31.51
C PHE A 363 19.01 17.78 32.22
N LEU A 364 18.09 16.83 32.05
CA LEU A 364 18.17 15.46 32.59
C LEU A 364 19.13 14.54 31.82
N THR A 365 19.76 15.04 30.75
CA THR A 365 20.78 14.28 29.99
C THR A 365 22.10 14.30 30.74
N GLY A 366 22.84 13.18 30.76
CA GLY A 366 24.10 13.06 31.51
C GLY A 366 25.12 14.16 31.20
N GLY A 367 25.26 14.56 29.93
CA GLY A 367 26.13 15.70 29.56
C GLY A 367 25.71 17.02 30.19
N LYS A 368 24.41 17.34 30.21
CA LYS A 368 23.90 18.59 30.80
C LYS A 368 23.90 18.57 32.33
N LEU A 369 23.69 17.41 32.95
CA LEU A 369 23.80 17.23 34.41
C LEU A 369 25.22 17.50 34.94
N LYS A 370 26.25 17.27 34.11
CA LYS A 370 27.65 17.55 34.46
C LYS A 370 28.06 19.01 34.17
N SER A 371 27.51 19.61 33.11
CA SER A 371 27.96 20.92 32.62
C SER A 371 27.19 22.11 33.19
N LEU A 372 25.93 21.94 33.61
CA LEU A 372 25.08 23.04 34.08
C LEU A 372 25.42 23.43 35.53
N SER A 373 25.26 24.73 35.84
CA SER A 373 25.38 25.23 37.20
C SER A 373 24.24 24.73 38.09
N SER A 374 24.45 24.68 39.41
CA SER A 374 23.39 24.31 40.35
C SER A 374 22.20 25.28 40.32
N GLU A 375 22.45 26.56 40.03
CA GLU A 375 21.41 27.59 39.87
C GLU A 375 20.55 27.34 38.62
N ASP A 376 21.18 26.99 37.49
CA ASP A 376 20.46 26.69 36.25
C ASP A 376 19.65 25.39 36.36
N LEU A 377 20.19 24.36 37.03
CA LEU A 377 19.47 23.11 37.27
C LEU A 377 18.19 23.34 38.10
N LYS A 378 18.27 24.17 39.14
CA LYS A 378 17.10 24.56 39.95
C LYS A 378 16.06 25.30 39.12
N ARG A 379 16.48 26.27 38.29
CA ARG A 379 15.57 27.00 37.41
C ARG A 379 14.87 26.07 36.42
N HIS A 380 15.59 25.13 35.80
CA HIS A 380 14.99 24.16 34.88
C HIS A 380 14.03 23.19 35.61
N ALA A 381 14.39 22.73 36.80
CA ALA A 381 13.53 21.89 37.63
C ALA A 381 12.24 22.61 38.04
N GLN A 382 12.33 23.87 38.44
CA GLN A 382 11.18 24.71 38.81
C GLN A 382 10.23 24.94 37.61
N ASN A 383 10.80 25.23 36.44
CA ASN A 383 10.04 25.39 35.20
C ASN A 383 9.32 24.09 34.79
N LEU A 384 9.98 22.93 34.99
CA LEU A 384 9.39 21.63 34.70
C LEU A 384 8.28 21.28 35.70
N ALA A 385 8.50 21.49 36.99
CA ALA A 385 7.49 21.24 38.02
C ALA A 385 6.26 22.14 37.85
N SER A 386 6.46 23.39 37.41
CA SER A 386 5.35 24.29 37.06
C SER A 386 4.52 23.80 35.87
N SER A 387 5.12 23.03 34.96
CA SER A 387 4.45 22.44 33.80
C SER A 387 3.72 21.13 34.13
N TYR A 388 4.12 20.44 35.20
CA TYR A 388 3.56 19.16 35.66
C TYR A 388 3.24 19.17 37.17
N PRO A 389 2.29 20.02 37.63
CA PRO A 389 2.03 20.22 39.05
C PRO A 389 1.38 19.02 39.75
N GLU A 390 0.77 18.09 39.01
CA GLU A 390 0.19 16.86 39.55
C GLU A 390 1.22 15.73 39.73
N ASP A 391 2.31 15.76 38.95
CA ASP A 391 3.33 14.70 38.92
C ASP A 391 4.63 15.07 39.65
N LEU A 392 4.94 16.38 39.77
CA LEU A 392 6.20 16.87 40.33
C LEU A 392 5.96 17.90 41.44
N ASN A 393 6.65 17.73 42.56
CA ASN A 393 6.60 18.70 43.66
C ASN A 393 7.72 19.73 43.53
N SER A 394 7.35 20.98 43.23
CA SER A 394 8.28 22.10 42.97
C SER A 394 9.28 22.36 44.10
N GLU A 395 8.86 22.31 45.37
CA GLU A 395 9.74 22.64 46.51
C GLU A 395 10.78 21.54 46.79
N SER A 396 10.38 20.28 46.60
CA SER A 396 11.28 19.13 46.81
C SER A 396 12.19 18.87 45.61
N PHE A 397 11.74 19.14 44.39
CA PHE A 397 12.46 18.79 43.17
C PHE A 397 13.74 19.61 42.95
N GLU A 398 13.77 20.88 43.33
CA GLU A 398 14.96 21.76 43.20
C GLU A 398 16.18 21.26 43.99
N ASN A 399 15.96 20.78 45.21
CA ASN A 399 17.03 20.25 46.07
C ASN A 399 17.37 18.80 45.68
N GLU A 400 16.36 18.03 45.27
CA GLU A 400 16.52 16.66 44.82
C GLU A 400 17.37 16.56 43.54
N ILE A 401 17.15 17.44 42.56
CA ILE A 401 17.91 17.41 41.30
C ILE A 401 19.38 17.78 41.50
N GLU A 402 19.69 18.70 42.43
CA GLU A 402 21.06 19.09 42.75
C GLU A 402 21.83 17.90 43.37
N LEU A 403 21.19 17.22 44.32
CA LEU A 403 21.74 16.01 44.93
C LEU A 403 21.89 14.89 43.89
N PHE A 404 20.88 14.69 43.03
CA PHE A 404 20.91 13.69 41.96
C PHE A 404 22.04 13.94 40.94
N ALA A 405 22.26 15.20 40.53
CA ALA A 405 23.35 15.57 39.63
C ALA A 405 24.73 15.30 40.27
N SER A 406 24.91 15.67 41.54
CA SER A 406 26.15 15.40 42.28
C SER A 406 26.42 13.89 42.43
N PHE A 407 25.36 13.11 42.66
CA PHE A 407 25.39 11.66 42.77
C PHE A 407 25.79 11.00 41.44
N CYS A 408 25.15 11.39 40.34
CA CYS A 408 25.46 10.90 39.00
C CYS A 408 26.91 11.22 38.61
N THR A 409 27.38 12.44 38.89
CA THR A 409 28.76 12.84 38.60
C THR A 409 29.78 11.98 39.35
N ARG A 410 29.48 11.62 40.60
CA ARG A 410 30.38 10.81 41.43
C ARG A 410 30.44 9.34 41.02
N ILE A 411 29.34 8.80 40.50
CA ILE A 411 29.23 7.39 40.09
C ILE A 411 29.77 7.18 38.69
N PHE A 412 29.33 7.99 37.73
CA PHE A 412 29.63 7.78 36.31
C PHE A 412 30.88 8.53 35.85
N LYS A 413 31.37 9.52 36.61
CA LYS A 413 32.58 10.30 36.31
C LYS A 413 32.63 10.77 34.85
N ASP A 414 33.51 10.18 34.03
CA ASP A 414 33.72 10.54 32.63
C ASP A 414 32.68 9.89 31.69
N ASP A 415 32.10 8.75 32.08
CA ASP A 415 31.08 8.07 31.28
C ASP A 415 29.73 8.80 31.29
N LEU A 416 29.51 9.73 32.23
CA LEU A 416 28.24 10.43 32.41
C LEU A 416 27.81 11.19 31.15
N GLU A 417 28.75 11.78 30.42
CA GLU A 417 28.47 12.58 29.22
C GLU A 417 27.85 11.74 28.09
N THR A 418 28.12 10.44 28.08
CA THR A 418 27.63 9.51 27.07
C THR A 418 26.29 8.85 27.43
N LYS A 419 25.80 9.05 28.66
CA LYS A 419 24.59 8.37 29.15
C LYS A 419 23.32 9.06 28.68
N ALA A 420 22.48 8.27 28.03
CA ALA A 420 21.14 8.67 27.66
C ALA A 420 20.24 8.69 28.92
N PRO A 421 19.14 9.46 28.89
CA PRO A 421 18.17 9.51 30.00
C PRO A 421 17.62 8.13 30.39
N ILE A 422 17.45 7.23 29.41
CA ILE A 422 17.01 5.85 29.66
C ILE A 422 18.06 5.03 30.43
N ASP A 423 19.35 5.29 30.21
CA ASP A 423 20.42 4.64 30.96
C ASP A 423 20.39 5.08 32.43
N LEU A 424 20.18 6.39 32.66
CA LEU A 424 20.03 6.96 34.00
C LEU A 424 18.82 6.38 34.71
N LEU A 425 17.66 6.29 34.04
CA LEU A 425 16.45 5.69 34.59
C LEU A 425 16.68 4.20 34.93
N SER A 426 17.29 3.44 34.02
CA SER A 426 17.59 2.02 34.24
C SER A 426 18.54 1.80 35.43
N TYR A 427 19.46 2.74 35.66
CA TYR A 427 20.39 2.70 36.78
C TYR A 427 19.72 3.02 38.11
N THR A 428 18.86 4.04 38.13
CA THR A 428 18.05 4.40 39.31
C THR A 428 17.17 3.23 39.77
N HIS A 429 16.53 2.54 38.82
CA HIS A 429 15.74 1.32 39.08
C HIS A 429 16.57 0.14 39.59
N LYS A 430 17.71 -0.16 38.93
CA LYS A 430 18.58 -1.29 39.31
C LYS A 430 19.16 -1.17 40.72
N ARG A 431 19.22 0.05 41.28
CA ARG A 431 19.79 0.34 42.60
C ARG A 431 18.73 0.67 43.67
N SER A 432 17.44 0.60 43.34
CA SER A 432 16.33 0.97 44.23
C SER A 432 16.50 2.37 44.84
N LEU A 433 16.85 3.33 44.00
CA LEU A 433 17.01 4.75 44.37
C LEU A 433 15.71 5.56 44.18
N ASP A 434 14.63 4.90 43.81
CA ASP A 434 13.26 5.41 43.67
C ASP A 434 12.75 6.06 44.97
N ALA A 435 13.10 5.49 46.12
CA ALA A 435 12.77 6.07 47.43
C ALA A 435 13.60 7.31 47.77
N SER A 436 14.77 7.50 47.14
CA SER A 436 15.69 8.61 47.44
C SER A 436 15.51 9.80 46.50
N PHE A 437 15.08 9.56 45.26
CA PHE A 437 14.90 10.59 44.23
C PHE A 437 13.57 10.39 43.45
N PRO A 438 12.41 10.55 44.10
CA PRO A 438 11.11 10.28 43.49
C PRO A 438 10.73 11.25 42.36
N ASN A 439 11.06 12.55 42.48
CA ASN A 439 10.74 13.54 41.46
C ASN A 439 11.67 13.43 40.25
N ALA A 440 12.98 13.19 40.46
CA ALA A 440 13.94 13.01 39.38
C ALA A 440 13.63 11.74 38.58
N GLU A 441 13.22 10.67 39.27
CA GLU A 441 12.75 9.46 38.61
C GLU A 441 11.48 9.71 37.80
N THR A 442 10.48 10.39 38.37
CA THR A 442 9.23 10.72 37.68
C THR A 442 9.49 11.57 36.44
N ALA A 443 10.36 12.58 36.53
CA ALA A 443 10.77 13.41 35.40
C ALA A 443 11.49 12.59 34.30
N LEU A 444 12.37 11.66 34.67
CA LEU A 444 13.03 10.74 33.73
C LEU A 444 12.04 9.77 33.08
N ARG A 445 11.06 9.24 33.82
CA ARG A 445 10.00 8.38 33.29
C ARG A 445 9.14 9.14 32.28
N ILE A 446 8.70 10.35 32.62
CA ILE A 446 7.94 11.21 31.71
C ILE A 446 8.74 11.40 30.42
N PHE A 447 10.02 11.77 30.52
CA PHE A 447 10.86 12.01 29.36
C PHE A 447 11.06 10.77 28.48
N CYS A 448 11.28 9.59 29.08
CA CYS A 448 11.47 8.34 28.34
C CYS A 448 10.17 7.80 27.72
N CYS A 449 9.01 8.19 28.25
CA CYS A 449 7.70 7.78 27.74
C CYS A 449 7.13 8.71 26.67
N LEU A 450 7.79 9.83 26.36
CA LEU A 450 7.34 10.74 25.31
C LEU A 450 7.56 10.12 23.92
N PRO A 451 6.50 9.83 23.14
CA PRO A 451 6.65 9.21 21.85
C PRO A 451 7.27 10.18 20.84
N VAL A 452 8.34 9.76 20.16
CA VAL A 452 8.94 10.54 19.05
C VAL A 452 8.00 10.65 17.84
N THR A 453 7.19 9.61 17.61
CA THR A 453 6.10 9.58 16.62
C THR A 453 4.94 8.71 17.12
N MET A 454 3.69 9.10 16.81
CA MET A 454 2.49 8.33 17.21
C MET A 454 2.08 7.21 16.24
N ALA A 455 2.86 6.91 15.21
CA ALA A 455 2.39 5.99 14.17
C ALA A 455 3.53 5.15 13.60
N ALA A 456 3.64 3.90 14.06
CA ALA A 456 3.84 2.84 13.09
C ALA A 456 2.60 2.85 12.18
N ASN A 457 2.77 2.85 10.86
CA ASN A 457 1.63 2.65 9.97
C ASN A 457 0.96 1.33 10.35
N GLU A 458 -0.21 1.37 10.98
CA GLU A 458 -1.08 0.20 11.08
C GLU A 458 -1.35 -0.28 9.63
N ARG A 459 -0.83 -1.46 9.27
CA ARG A 459 -0.93 -2.05 7.93
C ARG A 459 -1.20 -3.55 7.98
#